data_AF-A0A1M6TRS5-F1
#
_entry.id   AF-A0A1M6TRS5-F1
#
_cell.length_a   1.000
_cell.length_b   1.000
_cell.length_c   1.000
_cell.angle_alpha   90.00
_cell.angle_beta   90.00
_cell.angle_gamma   90.00
#
_symmetry.space_group_name_H-M   'P 1'
#
loop_
_entity.id
_entity.type
_entity.pdbx_description
1 polymer ?
#
loop_
_entity_poly.entity_id
_entity_poly.type
_entity_poly.pdbx_seq_one_letter_code
_entity_poly.pdbx_strand_id
1 'polypeptide(L)'
;MLKTFFNLFLIVVICFLASIIPLNSSLINFPNDLLPNFTLNKSSSKIKPINSSYETNLNEPKLYNPTNIEFIMTGELDKGSFILGESHDIVLEVLNNDSLVKKYINTEFVTGLIDMENNDSKIKYSLDISQENLGLSAGCYNFKIYSTGKIFNGIEPYEISVTYLSNSKYIPSKNTVENGYMYLTLYFPDENYEYLLPVSRKIKYTNKTIRASINNLLLGPNSSLGLSSGSPIPEVPSIWVRKKTAYLNLPRNIGKYDQGSTISQFALNSLVNTLTTLGGVDRVKFLKGGKEVETFFHGTYVREPFERNNNPKVFLGLDTSTERLLLVPIELHENNIDINDLVPTLFNSLKTGIVNDIHHKNLLATIPNNVELLSFEYDNNNLTLNLNNDFLNAYGKRSDIQSMMLDSILYSFNSIPEVNKISIIIDGNKIDSFNNIDISKPLSAPKYINVEQYNKDI
;
A
#
# COMPACT_ATOMS: atom_id res chain seq x y z
N MET A 1 21.71 -60.45 62.42
CA MET A 1 22.10 -59.05 62.15
C MET A 1 23.46 -58.89 61.47
N LEU A 2 24.48 -59.72 61.74
CA LEU A 2 25.81 -59.55 61.14
C LEU A 2 25.87 -59.79 59.61
N LYS A 3 25.10 -60.74 59.07
CA LYS A 3 25.07 -61.03 57.62
C LYS A 3 24.45 -59.90 56.79
N THR A 4 23.42 -59.23 57.30
CA THR A 4 22.75 -58.13 56.58
C THR A 4 23.66 -56.90 56.49
N PHE A 5 24.40 -56.60 57.56
CA PHE A 5 25.38 -55.52 57.57
C PHE A 5 26.57 -55.80 56.65
N PHE A 6 27.06 -57.05 56.62
CA PHE A 6 28.14 -57.45 55.72
C PHE A 6 27.72 -57.36 54.25
N ASN A 7 26.50 -57.77 53.91
CA ASN A 7 25.98 -57.66 52.54
C ASN A 7 25.79 -56.20 52.11
N LEU A 8 25.32 -55.32 53.02
CA LEU A 8 25.18 -53.90 52.71
C LEU A 8 26.54 -53.22 52.51
N PHE A 9 27.53 -53.57 53.34
CA PHE A 9 28.91 -53.11 53.17
C PHE A 9 29.50 -53.58 51.84
N LEU A 10 29.26 -54.83 51.45
CA LEU A 10 29.74 -55.38 50.18
C LEU A 10 29.14 -54.68 48.96
N ILE A 11 27.84 -54.33 49.01
CA ILE A 11 27.17 -53.55 47.95
C ILE A 11 27.78 -52.14 47.84
N VAL A 12 28.02 -51.46 48.97
CA VAL A 12 28.64 -50.13 48.97
C VAL A 12 30.06 -50.18 48.40
N VAL A 13 30.85 -51.20 48.74
CA VAL A 13 32.21 -51.41 48.19
C VAL A 13 32.16 -51.69 46.68
N ILE A 14 31.21 -52.49 46.19
CA ILE A 14 31.05 -52.75 44.75
C ILE A 14 30.68 -51.47 44.00
N CYS A 15 29.74 -50.67 44.51
CA CYS A 15 29.35 -49.40 43.88
C CYS A 15 30.49 -48.37 43.88
N PHE A 16 31.31 -48.34 44.93
CA PHE A 16 32.48 -47.46 45.01
C PHE A 16 33.62 -47.91 44.09
N LEU A 17 33.82 -49.23 43.90
CA LEU A 17 34.81 -49.75 42.96
C LEU A 17 34.36 -49.58 41.50
N ALA A 18 33.07 -49.75 41.20
CA ALA A 18 32.53 -49.58 39.85
C ALA A 18 32.56 -48.12 39.35
N SER A 19 32.61 -47.14 40.25
CA SER A 19 32.69 -45.71 39.89
C SER A 19 34.12 -45.20 39.70
N ILE A 20 35.14 -46.00 40.02
CA ILE A 20 36.56 -45.61 39.97
C ILE A 20 37.32 -46.33 38.84
N ILE A 21 36.68 -47.19 38.05
CA ILE A 21 37.30 -47.81 36.86
C ILE A 21 37.12 -46.88 35.66
N PRO A 22 38.17 -46.24 35.13
CA PRO A 22 38.08 -45.53 33.87
C PRO A 22 37.94 -46.58 32.76
N LEU A 23 36.79 -46.60 32.07
CA LEU A 23 36.60 -47.39 30.87
C LEU A 23 37.48 -46.82 29.76
N ASN A 24 38.68 -47.40 29.60
CA ASN A 24 39.53 -47.14 28.46
C ASN A 24 39.00 -47.95 27.26
N SER A 25 38.35 -47.28 26.32
CA SER A 25 37.70 -47.91 25.15
C SER A 25 38.68 -48.56 24.17
N SER A 26 40.00 -48.46 24.42
CA SER A 26 41.03 -49.03 23.55
C SER A 26 41.42 -50.48 23.88
N LEU A 27 40.73 -51.17 24.79
CA LEU A 27 41.04 -52.56 25.19
C LEU A 27 39.91 -53.57 24.95
N ILE A 28 38.80 -53.17 24.31
CA ILE A 28 37.76 -54.10 23.86
C ILE A 28 38.05 -54.48 22.40
N ASN A 29 38.78 -55.57 22.20
CA ASN A 29 38.95 -56.18 20.88
C ASN A 29 37.91 -57.31 20.75
N PHE A 30 36.83 -57.06 20.02
CA PHE A 30 35.86 -58.10 19.69
C PHE A 30 36.48 -59.08 18.68
N PRO A 31 36.44 -60.41 18.91
CA PRO A 31 36.82 -61.37 17.88
C PRO A 31 35.83 -61.26 16.71
N ASN A 32 36.35 -61.14 15.48
CA ASN A 32 35.58 -60.90 14.26
C ASN A 32 34.67 -62.05 13.79
N ASP A 33 34.48 -63.12 14.56
CA ASP A 33 33.82 -64.35 14.10
C ASP A 33 32.40 -64.58 14.66
N LEU A 34 31.74 -63.56 15.22
CA LEU A 34 30.41 -63.72 15.81
C LEU A 34 29.22 -63.25 14.95
N LEU A 35 29.42 -62.88 13.68
CA LEU A 35 28.33 -62.59 12.72
C LEU A 35 28.75 -62.94 11.27
N PRO A 36 28.37 -64.10 10.72
CA PRO A 36 28.48 -64.31 9.28
C PRO A 36 27.30 -63.58 8.59
N ASN A 37 27.63 -62.72 7.61
CA ASN A 37 26.72 -61.97 6.72
C ASN A 37 26.22 -60.58 7.16
N PHE A 38 27.13 -59.67 7.50
CA PHE A 38 26.88 -58.24 7.33
C PHE A 38 27.81 -57.67 6.25
N THR A 39 27.29 -57.48 5.03
CA THR A 39 27.95 -56.67 4.00
C THR A 39 27.56 -55.22 4.18
N LEU A 40 28.48 -54.39 4.65
CA LEU A 40 28.33 -52.94 4.72
C LEU A 40 28.61 -52.34 3.33
N ASN A 41 27.62 -52.35 2.44
CA ASN A 41 27.69 -51.60 1.20
C ASN A 41 27.27 -50.14 1.44
N LYS A 42 28.18 -49.33 1.97
CA LYS A 42 28.19 -47.88 1.68
C LYS A 42 29.62 -47.47 1.39
N SER A 43 29.94 -47.44 0.10
CA SER A 43 31.12 -46.78 -0.43
C SER A 43 31.15 -45.34 0.11
N SER A 44 32.22 -44.98 0.80
CA SER A 44 32.53 -43.58 1.14
C SER A 44 32.92 -42.85 -0.15
N SER A 45 31.91 -42.47 -0.94
CA SER A 45 32.10 -41.42 -1.92
C SER A 45 32.50 -40.16 -1.15
N LYS A 46 33.70 -39.63 -1.43
CA LYS A 46 34.10 -38.29 -1.02
C LYS A 46 32.98 -37.31 -1.38
N ILE A 47 32.22 -36.88 -0.38
CA ILE A 47 31.19 -35.85 -0.53
C ILE A 47 31.96 -34.57 -0.88
N LYS A 48 31.77 -34.06 -2.11
CA LYS A 48 32.13 -32.65 -2.39
C LYS A 48 31.36 -31.81 -1.37
N PRO A 49 31.97 -30.80 -0.72
CA PRO A 49 31.23 -29.94 0.20
C PRO A 49 30.02 -29.37 -0.55
N ILE A 50 28.82 -29.70 -0.07
CA ILE A 50 27.59 -29.11 -0.58
C ILE A 50 27.53 -27.72 0.03
N ASN A 51 27.69 -26.70 -0.81
CA ASN A 51 27.52 -25.32 -0.35
C ASN A 51 26.03 -25.09 -0.09
N SER A 52 25.70 -24.61 1.12
CA SER A 52 24.33 -24.30 1.48
C SER A 52 23.78 -23.17 0.63
N SER A 53 22.52 -23.25 0.20
CA SER A 53 21.89 -22.23 -0.64
C SER A 53 20.36 -22.23 -0.52
N TYR A 54 19.76 -21.14 -1.02
CA TYR A 54 18.31 -20.97 -1.16
C TYR A 54 17.94 -20.87 -2.64
N GLU A 55 16.86 -21.55 -3.03
CA GLU A 55 16.26 -21.48 -4.36
C GLU A 55 14.74 -21.35 -4.21
N THR A 56 14.06 -20.77 -5.21
CA THR A 56 12.59 -20.76 -5.26
C THR A 56 12.09 -21.18 -6.64
N ASN A 57 10.80 -21.47 -6.74
CA ASN A 57 10.13 -21.70 -8.03
C ASN A 57 9.77 -20.40 -8.77
N LEU A 58 10.18 -19.24 -8.25
CA LEU A 58 9.81 -17.94 -8.81
C LEU A 58 10.66 -17.66 -10.05
N ASN A 59 10.00 -17.29 -11.15
CA ASN A 59 10.67 -16.86 -12.37
C ASN A 59 11.06 -15.38 -12.34
N GLU A 60 10.46 -14.60 -11.43
CA GLU A 60 10.69 -13.18 -11.26
C GLU A 60 10.82 -12.84 -9.76
N PRO A 61 11.71 -11.90 -9.37
CA PRO A 61 11.90 -11.50 -7.97
C PRO A 61 10.77 -10.59 -7.46
N LYS A 62 9.79 -10.23 -8.29
CA LYS A 62 8.69 -9.32 -7.99
C LYS A 62 7.36 -10.06 -8.10
N LEU A 63 6.54 -10.00 -7.04
CA LEU A 63 5.25 -10.69 -6.97
C LEU A 63 4.11 -9.73 -6.66
N TYR A 64 2.97 -9.91 -7.32
CA TYR A 64 1.72 -9.20 -7.05
C TYR A 64 0.69 -10.15 -6.46
N ASN A 65 0.18 -9.86 -5.26
CA ASN A 65 -0.74 -10.72 -4.51
C ASN A 65 -0.34 -12.21 -4.51
N PRO A 66 0.92 -12.54 -4.14
CA PRO A 66 1.31 -13.94 -4.07
C PRO A 66 0.47 -14.68 -3.03
N THR A 67 0.25 -15.98 -3.27
CA THR A 67 -0.39 -16.89 -2.32
C THR A 67 0.66 -17.85 -1.78
N ASN A 68 0.96 -18.90 -2.55
CA ASN A 68 1.95 -19.90 -2.17
C ASN A 68 3.21 -19.79 -3.02
N ILE A 69 4.37 -19.93 -2.39
CA ILE A 69 5.66 -20.07 -3.07
C ILE A 69 6.36 -21.35 -2.63
N GLU A 70 7.16 -21.93 -3.51
CA GLU A 70 8.05 -23.02 -3.13
C GLU A 70 9.42 -22.47 -2.78
N PHE A 71 9.93 -22.86 -1.62
CA PHE A 71 11.25 -22.48 -1.14
C PHE A 71 12.09 -23.74 -0.91
N ILE A 72 13.26 -23.80 -1.53
CA ILE A 72 14.14 -24.96 -1.49
C ILE A 72 15.41 -24.56 -0.75
N MET A 73 15.71 -25.32 0.30
CA MET A 73 16.96 -25.23 1.05
C MET A 73 17.85 -26.39 0.62
N THR A 74 19.07 -26.06 0.19
CA THR A 74 20.11 -27.06 -0.13
C THR A 74 21.20 -27.00 0.92
N GLY A 75 21.70 -28.13 1.39
CA GLY A 75 22.79 -28.21 2.36
C GLY A 75 23.14 -29.65 2.74
N GLU A 76 24.02 -29.81 3.72
CA GLU A 76 24.25 -31.11 4.36
C GLU A 76 23.11 -31.40 5.35
N LEU A 77 21.97 -31.83 4.80
CA LEU A 77 20.72 -32.07 5.53
C LEU A 77 20.59 -33.56 5.82
N ASP A 78 20.18 -33.91 7.04
CA ASP A 78 19.78 -35.26 7.42
C ASP A 78 18.26 -35.30 7.53
N LYS A 79 17.55 -35.52 6.42
CA LYS A 79 16.07 -35.46 6.35
C LYS A 79 15.35 -36.24 7.46
N GLY A 80 15.96 -37.32 7.99
CA GLY A 80 15.38 -38.11 9.09
C GLY A 80 15.38 -37.43 10.47
N SER A 81 16.19 -36.38 10.65
CA SER A 81 16.32 -35.61 11.90
C SER A 81 15.93 -34.14 11.77
N PHE A 82 15.48 -33.70 10.59
CA PHE A 82 15.02 -32.32 10.36
C PHE A 82 13.61 -32.11 10.90
N ILE A 83 13.51 -31.40 12.02
CA ILE A 83 12.25 -31.02 12.65
C ILE A 83 12.14 -29.50 12.64
N LEU A 84 11.10 -28.98 11.95
CA LEU A 84 10.81 -27.56 11.87
C LEU A 84 10.53 -27.00 13.27
N GLY A 85 11.22 -25.93 13.67
CA GLY A 85 11.09 -25.31 15.00
C GLY A 85 11.94 -25.96 16.11
N GLU A 86 12.58 -27.10 15.85
CA GLU A 86 13.54 -27.71 16.78
C GLU A 86 14.98 -27.67 16.23
N SER A 87 15.17 -28.05 14.97
CA SER A 87 16.49 -28.11 14.32
C SER A 87 16.93 -26.75 13.76
N HIS A 88 15.96 -25.97 13.26
CA HIS A 88 16.14 -24.61 12.77
C HIS A 88 14.78 -23.91 12.63
N ASP A 89 14.81 -22.59 12.56
CA ASP A 89 13.66 -21.80 12.14
C ASP A 89 13.81 -21.39 10.67
N ILE A 90 12.71 -21.44 9.93
CA ILE A 90 12.58 -20.63 8.72
C ILE A 90 11.95 -19.32 9.14
N VAL A 91 12.60 -18.24 8.76
CA VAL A 91 12.22 -16.89 9.10
C VAL A 91 11.79 -16.16 7.84
N LEU A 92 10.67 -15.47 7.93
CA LEU A 92 10.24 -14.46 6.98
C LEU A 92 10.26 -13.10 7.68
N GLU A 93 11.15 -12.21 7.26
CA GLU A 93 11.12 -10.80 7.65
C GLU A 93 10.45 -9.97 6.56
N VAL A 94 9.42 -9.22 6.95
CA VAL A 94 8.68 -8.33 6.07
C VAL A 94 9.13 -6.91 6.34
N LEU A 95 9.76 -6.29 5.36
CA LEU A 95 10.22 -4.91 5.42
C LEU A 95 9.38 -4.01 4.51
N ASN A 96 9.17 -2.77 4.93
CA ASN A 96 8.62 -1.72 4.10
C ASN A 96 9.61 -0.54 4.16
N ASN A 97 10.18 -0.16 3.01
CA ASN A 97 11.24 0.85 2.90
C ASN A 97 12.36 0.65 3.95
N ASP A 98 12.93 -0.56 3.96
CA ASP A 98 14.00 -1.02 4.87
C ASP A 98 13.67 -1.03 6.38
N SER A 99 12.44 -0.67 6.75
CA SER A 99 11.95 -0.79 8.13
C SER A 99 11.24 -2.13 8.32
N LEU A 100 11.63 -2.89 9.34
CA LEU A 100 10.96 -4.15 9.70
C LEU A 100 9.51 -3.86 10.13
N VAL A 101 8.55 -4.41 9.39
CA VAL A 101 7.11 -4.33 9.68
C VAL A 101 6.71 -5.47 10.60
N LYS A 102 7.07 -6.71 10.22
CA LYS A 102 6.69 -7.92 10.94
C LYS A 102 7.66 -9.06 10.64
N LYS A 103 7.76 -9.99 11.56
CA LYS A 103 8.61 -11.18 11.47
C LYS A 103 7.74 -12.41 11.76
N TYR A 104 7.88 -13.44 10.93
CA TYR A 104 7.17 -14.69 11.04
C TYR A 104 8.16 -15.84 11.11
N ILE A 105 7.81 -16.90 11.84
CA ILE A 105 8.63 -18.09 12.01
C ILE A 105 7.82 -19.36 11.74
N ASN A 106 8.44 -20.30 11.03
CA ASN A 106 7.94 -21.68 10.85
C ASN A 106 6.45 -21.75 10.49
N THR A 107 5.64 -22.35 11.36
CA THR A 107 4.21 -22.65 11.16
C THR A 107 3.35 -21.42 10.92
N GLU A 108 3.84 -20.21 11.17
CA GLU A 108 3.10 -18.98 10.83
C GLU A 108 2.96 -18.76 9.32
N PHE A 109 3.83 -19.36 8.50
CA PHE A 109 3.78 -19.23 7.04
C PHE A 109 4.24 -20.48 6.27
N VAL A 110 4.84 -21.47 6.93
CA VAL A 110 5.16 -22.77 6.32
C VAL A 110 3.92 -23.66 6.38
N THR A 111 3.34 -24.00 5.23
CA THR A 111 2.14 -24.85 5.15
C THR A 111 2.45 -26.33 4.93
N GLY A 112 3.66 -26.66 4.50
CA GLY A 112 4.04 -28.06 4.33
C GLY A 112 5.45 -28.26 3.80
N LEU A 113 5.88 -29.52 3.91
CA LEU A 113 7.08 -30.05 3.26
C LEU A 113 6.67 -30.79 1.99
N ILE A 114 7.36 -30.49 0.90
CA ILE A 114 7.18 -31.19 -0.37
C ILE A 114 8.28 -32.23 -0.48
N ASP A 115 7.89 -33.50 -0.53
CA ASP A 115 8.86 -34.59 -0.62
C ASP A 115 9.68 -34.47 -1.92
N MET A 116 10.98 -34.63 -1.78
CA MET A 116 11.93 -34.62 -2.89
C MET A 116 12.55 -36.01 -2.95
N GLU A 117 11.95 -36.89 -3.76
CA GLU A 117 12.42 -38.25 -3.98
C GLU A 117 13.92 -38.22 -4.36
N ASN A 118 14.71 -39.05 -3.66
CA ASN A 118 16.14 -39.31 -3.94
C ASN A 118 17.12 -38.12 -3.78
N ASN A 119 16.79 -37.08 -3.00
CA ASN A 119 17.76 -36.01 -2.71
C ASN A 119 17.81 -35.66 -1.21
N ASP A 120 18.69 -36.33 -0.47
CA ASP A 120 18.89 -36.12 0.97
C ASP A 120 19.41 -34.71 1.30
N SER A 121 20.03 -34.02 0.33
CA SER A 121 20.62 -32.69 0.52
C SER A 121 19.68 -31.51 0.29
N LYS A 122 18.42 -31.77 -0.11
CA LYS A 122 17.44 -30.71 -0.38
C LYS A 122 16.14 -30.92 0.37
N ILE A 123 15.65 -29.85 1.01
CA ILE A 123 14.30 -29.81 1.60
C ILE A 123 13.52 -28.72 0.89
N LYS A 124 12.32 -29.06 0.41
CA LYS A 124 11.41 -28.14 -0.25
C LYS A 124 10.24 -27.82 0.69
N TYR A 125 9.96 -26.54 0.86
CA TYR A 125 8.89 -25.99 1.66
C TYR A 125 7.83 -25.36 0.76
N SER A 126 6.56 -25.52 1.13
CA SER A 126 5.47 -24.67 0.67
C SER A 126 5.25 -23.57 1.69
N LEU A 127 5.35 -22.32 1.25
CA LEU A 127 5.16 -21.13 2.08
C LEU A 127 3.88 -20.41 1.65
N ASP A 128 2.94 -20.19 2.57
CA ASP A 128 1.79 -19.29 2.38
C ASP A 128 2.19 -17.87 2.78
N ILE A 129 2.50 -17.11 1.75
CA ILE A 129 2.80 -15.69 1.83
C ILE A 129 1.61 -14.88 1.29
N SER A 130 0.38 -15.33 1.51
CA SER A 130 -0.80 -14.52 1.17
C SER A 130 -0.97 -13.33 2.11
N GLN A 131 -1.58 -12.26 1.59
CA GLN A 131 -1.86 -11.05 2.37
C GLN A 131 -2.66 -11.37 3.64
N GLU A 132 -3.65 -12.24 3.50
CA GLU A 132 -4.54 -12.66 4.57
C GLU A 132 -3.80 -13.46 5.64
N ASN A 133 -3.00 -14.48 5.23
CA ASN A 133 -2.23 -15.28 6.18
C ASN A 133 -1.25 -14.43 6.99
N LEU A 134 -0.56 -13.50 6.33
CA LEU A 134 0.38 -12.62 7.00
C LEU A 134 -0.32 -11.49 7.80
N GLY A 135 -1.58 -11.20 7.51
CA GLY A 135 -2.30 -10.07 8.11
C GLY A 135 -1.64 -8.73 7.77
N LEU A 136 -1.21 -8.57 6.52
CA LEU A 136 -0.56 -7.35 6.02
C LEU A 136 -1.59 -6.44 5.35
N SER A 137 -1.40 -5.12 5.47
CA SER A 137 -2.15 -4.14 4.67
C SER A 137 -1.75 -4.22 3.20
N ALA A 138 -2.56 -3.62 2.32
CA ALA A 138 -2.11 -3.39 0.94
C ALA A 138 -0.87 -2.49 0.95
N GLY A 139 0.09 -2.75 0.07
CA GLY A 139 1.37 -2.05 0.06
C GLY A 139 2.48 -2.82 -0.64
N CYS A 140 3.64 -2.19 -0.77
CA CYS A 140 4.86 -2.81 -1.28
C CYS A 140 5.77 -3.20 -0.11
N TYR A 141 6.32 -4.40 -0.17
CA TYR A 141 7.16 -4.99 0.86
C TYR A 141 8.40 -5.65 0.24
N ASN A 142 9.52 -5.63 0.96
CA ASN A 142 10.65 -6.51 0.68
C ASN A 142 10.63 -7.66 1.70
N PHE A 143 10.57 -8.89 1.23
CA PHE A 143 10.55 -10.08 2.06
C PHE A 143 11.93 -10.71 2.06
N LYS A 144 12.48 -10.95 3.25
CA LYS A 144 13.72 -11.71 3.42
C LYS A 144 13.38 -13.07 4.02
N ILE A 145 13.68 -14.13 3.27
CA ILE A 145 13.44 -15.52 3.69
C ILE A 145 14.79 -16.19 3.94
N TYR A 146 14.98 -16.74 5.13
CA TYR A 146 16.22 -17.40 5.51
C TYR A 146 16.01 -18.43 6.62
N SER A 147 17.03 -19.27 6.86
CA SER A 147 17.05 -20.21 7.97
C SER A 147 18.02 -19.79 9.07
N THR A 148 17.65 -20.02 10.33
CA THR A 148 18.53 -19.82 11.50
C THR A 148 19.45 -21.01 11.78
N GLY A 149 19.34 -22.08 10.98
CA GLY A 149 20.14 -23.29 11.17
C GLY A 149 21.64 -23.04 11.00
N LYS A 150 22.47 -23.69 11.83
CA LYS A 150 23.95 -23.49 11.83
C LYS A 150 24.58 -23.69 10.44
N ILE A 151 24.07 -24.63 9.66
CA ILE A 151 24.55 -24.94 8.31
C ILE A 151 24.26 -23.83 7.29
N PHE A 152 23.35 -22.90 7.61
CA PHE A 152 23.00 -21.74 6.79
C PHE A 152 23.62 -20.44 7.33
N ASN A 153 24.49 -20.51 8.34
CA ASN A 153 25.15 -19.33 8.88
C ASN A 153 26.05 -18.67 7.81
N GLY A 154 25.86 -17.37 7.59
CA GLY A 154 26.56 -16.61 6.56
C GLY A 154 26.00 -16.76 5.14
N ILE A 155 24.87 -17.44 4.96
CA ILE A 155 24.13 -17.43 3.69
C ILE A 155 23.20 -16.21 3.67
N GLU A 156 23.32 -15.38 2.65
CA GLU A 156 22.45 -14.21 2.46
C GLU A 156 20.97 -14.63 2.36
N PRO A 157 20.04 -13.87 2.96
CA PRO A 157 18.61 -14.11 2.82
C PRO A 157 18.17 -14.07 1.36
N TYR A 158 17.18 -14.90 1.03
CA TYR A 158 16.50 -14.79 -0.25
C TYR A 158 15.53 -13.60 -0.22
N GLU A 159 15.77 -12.61 -1.06
CA GLU A 159 14.97 -11.38 -1.10
C GLU A 159 13.96 -11.40 -2.25
N ILE A 160 12.70 -11.09 -1.95
CA ILE A 160 11.64 -10.90 -2.95
C ILE A 160 10.85 -9.62 -2.68
N SER A 161 10.52 -8.89 -3.73
CA SER A 161 9.62 -7.74 -3.65
C SER A 161 8.18 -8.22 -3.80
N VAL A 162 7.34 -7.98 -2.79
CA VAL A 162 5.94 -8.37 -2.78
C VAL A 162 5.06 -7.13 -2.72
N THR A 163 4.11 -7.02 -3.64
CA THR A 163 3.08 -5.98 -3.61
C THR A 163 1.72 -6.63 -3.35
N TYR A 164 1.11 -6.31 -2.21
CA TYR A 164 -0.30 -6.61 -1.96
C TYR A 164 -1.18 -5.47 -2.42
N LEU A 165 -2.11 -5.78 -3.31
CA LEU A 165 -3.10 -4.89 -3.86
C LEU A 165 -4.40 -5.05 -3.10
N SER A 166 -5.00 -3.92 -2.71
CA SER A 166 -6.34 -3.93 -2.14
C SER A 166 -7.33 -4.64 -3.07
N ASN A 167 -8.20 -5.48 -2.50
CA ASN A 167 -9.31 -6.08 -3.23
C ASN A 167 -10.38 -5.06 -3.63
N SER A 168 -10.34 -3.87 -3.03
CA SER A 168 -11.23 -2.77 -3.35
C SER A 168 -11.11 -2.34 -4.80
N LYS A 169 -12.24 -1.92 -5.34
CA LYS A 169 -12.37 -1.58 -6.76
C LYS A 169 -12.13 -0.10 -6.98
N TYR A 170 -11.25 0.21 -7.92
CA TYR A 170 -11.16 1.56 -8.47
C TYR A 170 -12.15 1.74 -9.63
N ILE A 171 -12.74 2.93 -9.72
CA ILE A 171 -13.57 3.32 -10.85
C ILE A 171 -12.82 4.43 -11.59
N PRO A 172 -12.38 4.18 -12.84
CA PRO A 172 -11.67 5.18 -13.63
C PRO A 172 -12.43 6.50 -13.77
N SER A 173 -11.67 7.58 -13.77
CA SER A 173 -12.17 8.92 -13.95
C SER A 173 -12.74 9.09 -15.35
N LYS A 174 -13.69 10.02 -15.52
CA LYS A 174 -14.46 10.17 -16.76
C LYS A 174 -14.27 11.53 -17.39
N ASN A 175 -14.37 11.57 -18.72
CA ASN A 175 -14.38 12.80 -19.51
C ASN A 175 -15.74 13.14 -20.12
N THR A 176 -16.64 12.15 -20.20
CA THR A 176 -17.94 12.27 -20.86
C THR A 176 -19.07 12.12 -19.87
N VAL A 177 -20.20 12.76 -20.20
CA VAL A 177 -21.45 12.63 -19.48
C VAL A 177 -22.56 12.26 -20.46
N GLU A 178 -23.50 11.44 -20.00
CA GLU A 178 -24.70 11.07 -20.77
C GLU A 178 -25.55 12.31 -21.11
N ASN A 179 -26.22 12.29 -22.27
CA ASN A 179 -27.05 13.41 -22.69
C ASN A 179 -28.18 13.69 -21.69
N GLY A 180 -28.46 14.97 -21.41
CA GLY A 180 -29.44 15.41 -20.41
C GLY A 180 -28.92 15.37 -18.96
N TYR A 181 -27.69 14.94 -18.72
CA TYR A 181 -27.05 14.94 -17.42
C TYR A 181 -25.81 15.84 -17.39
N MET A 182 -25.38 16.18 -16.18
CA MET A 182 -24.10 16.82 -15.91
C MET A 182 -23.48 16.25 -14.63
N TYR A 183 -22.18 16.45 -14.43
CA TYR A 183 -21.52 16.16 -13.17
C TYR A 183 -21.30 17.44 -12.36
N LEU A 184 -21.49 17.35 -11.05
CA LEU A 184 -21.02 18.32 -10.07
C LEU A 184 -19.79 17.76 -9.38
N THR A 185 -18.75 18.57 -9.20
CA THR A 185 -17.61 18.25 -8.33
C THR A 185 -17.90 18.76 -6.93
N LEU A 186 -18.13 17.86 -5.99
CA LEU A 186 -18.49 18.14 -4.61
C LEU A 186 -17.38 17.64 -3.69
N TYR A 187 -17.04 18.41 -2.66
CA TYR A 187 -15.98 18.01 -1.72
C TYR A 187 -16.59 17.46 -0.44
N PHE A 188 -16.18 16.24 -0.05
CA PHE A 188 -16.67 15.52 1.13
C PHE A 188 -15.51 15.02 2.00
N PRO A 189 -15.61 15.11 3.34
CA PRO A 189 -14.66 14.46 4.24
C PRO A 189 -14.71 12.94 4.08
N ASP A 190 -13.57 12.29 4.26
CA ASP A 190 -13.52 10.85 4.56
C ASP A 190 -14.19 10.54 5.92
N GLU A 191 -14.36 9.25 6.22
CA GLU A 191 -15.06 8.79 7.43
C GLU A 191 -14.42 9.33 8.72
N ASN A 192 -13.09 9.49 8.75
CA ASN A 192 -12.34 9.93 9.92
C ASN A 192 -12.12 11.45 9.99
N TYR A 193 -12.59 12.22 9.01
CA TYR A 193 -12.30 13.66 8.88
C TYR A 193 -10.79 13.96 8.90
N GLU A 194 -10.02 13.15 8.17
CA GLU A 194 -8.59 13.37 7.91
C GLU A 194 -8.36 14.02 6.54
N TYR A 195 -9.16 13.64 5.53
CA TYR A 195 -8.98 14.04 4.14
C TYR A 195 -10.26 14.57 3.52
N LEU A 196 -10.13 15.55 2.62
CA LEU A 196 -11.24 16.15 1.89
C LEU A 196 -11.16 15.75 0.41
N LEU A 197 -12.15 14.99 -0.06
CA LEU A 197 -12.12 14.37 -1.38
C LEU A 197 -13.04 15.07 -2.38
N PRO A 198 -12.59 15.36 -3.61
CA PRO A 198 -13.48 15.71 -4.71
C PRO A 198 -14.26 14.47 -5.15
N VAL A 199 -15.55 14.61 -5.35
CA VAL A 199 -16.49 13.56 -5.77
C VAL A 199 -17.34 14.06 -6.92
N SER A 200 -17.40 13.31 -8.01
CA SER A 200 -18.22 13.66 -9.17
C SER A 200 -19.60 13.02 -9.08
N ARG A 201 -20.61 13.83 -8.76
CA ARG A 201 -22.01 13.41 -8.69
C ARG A 201 -22.76 13.70 -9.99
N LYS A 202 -23.37 12.68 -10.60
CA LYS A 202 -24.20 12.83 -11.80
C LYS A 202 -25.58 13.37 -11.40
N ILE A 203 -26.02 14.47 -12.01
CA ILE A 203 -27.37 15.03 -11.82
C ILE A 203 -28.01 15.33 -13.17
N LYS A 204 -29.35 15.50 -13.19
CA LYS A 204 -30.02 16.07 -14.36
C LYS A 204 -29.45 17.46 -14.64
N TYR A 205 -29.23 17.77 -15.92
CA TYR A 205 -28.68 19.06 -16.32
C TYR A 205 -29.51 20.22 -15.74
N THR A 206 -28.81 21.24 -15.24
CA THR A 206 -29.43 22.46 -14.72
C THR A 206 -28.50 23.65 -14.92
N ASN A 207 -29.08 24.82 -15.22
CA ASN A 207 -28.34 26.08 -15.26
C ASN A 207 -28.15 26.70 -13.86
N LYS A 208 -28.81 26.17 -12.81
CA LYS A 208 -28.69 26.61 -11.42
C LYS A 208 -27.58 25.86 -10.68
N THR A 209 -26.39 25.79 -11.28
CA THR A 209 -25.26 24.95 -10.82
C THR A 209 -24.86 25.23 -9.37
N ILE A 210 -24.73 26.50 -8.99
CA ILE A 210 -24.37 26.91 -7.63
C ILE A 210 -25.36 26.38 -6.58
N ARG A 211 -26.67 26.60 -6.81
CA ARG A 211 -27.70 26.11 -5.90
C ARG A 211 -27.76 24.59 -5.90
N ALA A 212 -27.58 23.96 -7.06
CA ALA A 212 -27.52 22.51 -7.17
C ALA A 212 -26.34 21.92 -6.38
N SER A 213 -25.16 22.53 -6.43
CA SER A 213 -23.99 22.09 -5.64
C SER A 213 -24.24 22.17 -4.14
N ILE A 214 -24.78 23.29 -3.65
CA ILE A 214 -25.15 23.43 -2.23
C ILE A 214 -26.18 22.37 -1.82
N ASN A 215 -27.24 22.20 -2.61
CA ASN A 215 -28.28 21.22 -2.29
C ASN A 215 -27.72 19.79 -2.26
N ASN A 216 -26.77 19.46 -3.15
CA ASN A 216 -26.15 18.14 -3.18
C ASN A 216 -25.12 17.93 -2.05
N LEU A 217 -24.39 18.97 -1.64
CA LEU A 217 -23.58 18.89 -0.41
C LEU A 217 -24.47 18.61 0.80
N LEU A 218 -25.62 19.28 0.92
CA LEU A 218 -26.58 19.04 2.02
C LEU A 218 -27.10 17.60 2.10
N LEU A 219 -27.11 16.86 0.99
CA LEU A 219 -27.48 15.44 0.99
C LEU A 219 -26.39 14.53 1.59
N GLY A 220 -25.14 15.01 1.70
CA GLY A 220 -23.98 14.18 2.01
C GLY A 220 -23.49 13.36 0.80
N PRO A 221 -22.37 12.63 0.94
CA PRO A 221 -21.86 11.74 -0.10
C PRO A 221 -22.74 10.48 -0.26
N ASN A 222 -22.68 9.84 -1.42
CA ASN A 222 -23.29 8.51 -1.58
C ASN A 222 -22.62 7.51 -0.63
N SER A 223 -23.42 6.72 0.10
CA SER A 223 -22.94 5.74 1.07
C SER A 223 -22.02 4.69 0.46
N SER A 224 -22.15 4.39 -0.86
CA SER A 224 -21.27 3.47 -1.58
C SER A 224 -19.84 3.96 -1.73
N LEU A 225 -19.51 5.19 -1.30
CA LEU A 225 -18.16 5.71 -1.33
C LEU A 225 -17.41 5.49 -0.02
N GLY A 226 -18.08 5.10 1.08
CA GLY A 226 -17.43 4.96 2.39
C GLY A 226 -16.83 6.26 2.92
N LEU A 227 -17.47 7.40 2.65
CA LEU A 227 -17.10 8.73 3.15
C LEU A 227 -17.95 9.12 4.36
N SER A 228 -17.66 10.28 4.97
CA SER A 228 -18.40 10.80 6.12
C SER A 228 -19.92 10.83 5.89
N SER A 229 -20.68 10.48 6.93
CA SER A 229 -22.14 10.43 6.84
C SER A 229 -22.80 11.81 6.98
N GLY A 230 -23.86 12.02 6.20
CA GLY A 230 -24.68 13.23 6.23
C GLY A 230 -24.01 14.46 5.61
N SER A 231 -24.62 15.63 5.82
CA SER A 231 -24.12 16.88 5.24
C SER A 231 -22.75 17.27 5.82
N PRO A 232 -21.74 17.61 4.99
CA PRO A 232 -20.52 18.23 5.47
C PRO A 232 -20.69 19.74 5.75
N ILE A 233 -21.82 20.35 5.37
CA ILE A 233 -22.03 21.80 5.44
C ILE A 233 -23.28 22.18 6.24
N PRO A 234 -23.34 23.39 6.82
CA PRO A 234 -24.60 23.94 7.33
C PRO A 234 -25.58 24.30 6.20
N GLU A 235 -26.83 24.55 6.58
CA GLU A 235 -27.80 25.15 5.67
C GLU A 235 -27.32 26.50 5.13
N VAL A 236 -27.55 26.72 3.83
CA VAL A 236 -27.20 27.96 3.13
C VAL A 236 -28.45 28.57 2.48
N PRO A 237 -29.29 29.30 3.24
CA PRO A 237 -30.56 29.82 2.72
C PRO A 237 -30.37 30.75 1.51
N SER A 238 -29.38 31.63 1.56
CA SER A 238 -29.16 32.65 0.54
C SER A 238 -27.74 32.60 -0.02
N ILE A 239 -27.64 32.57 -1.34
CA ILE A 239 -26.39 32.61 -2.10
C ILE A 239 -26.56 33.48 -3.35
N TRP A 240 -25.57 34.31 -3.65
CA TRP A 240 -25.51 35.09 -4.90
C TRP A 240 -24.07 35.26 -5.36
N VAL A 241 -23.86 35.57 -6.64
CA VAL A 241 -22.53 35.82 -7.21
C VAL A 241 -22.43 37.26 -7.67
N ARG A 242 -21.32 37.93 -7.32
CA ARG A 242 -20.98 39.26 -7.82
C ARG A 242 -19.48 39.32 -8.06
N LYS A 243 -19.05 39.77 -9.25
CA LYS A 243 -17.63 39.89 -9.63
C LYS A 243 -16.84 38.59 -9.34
N LYS A 244 -17.40 37.45 -9.76
CA LYS A 244 -16.88 36.08 -9.51
C LYS A 244 -16.69 35.68 -8.05
N THR A 245 -17.25 36.43 -7.10
CA THR A 245 -17.30 36.04 -5.68
C THR A 245 -18.70 35.52 -5.36
N ALA A 246 -18.80 34.28 -4.87
CA ALA A 246 -20.01 33.72 -4.30
C ALA A 246 -20.16 34.17 -2.84
N TYR A 247 -21.26 34.84 -2.53
CA TYR A 247 -21.59 35.30 -1.17
C TYR A 247 -22.59 34.33 -0.56
N LEU A 248 -22.21 33.71 0.55
CA LEU A 248 -23.02 32.74 1.29
C LEU A 248 -23.50 33.38 2.58
N ASN A 249 -24.80 33.66 2.65
CA ASN A 249 -25.42 34.14 3.88
C ASN A 249 -25.95 32.95 4.69
N LEU A 250 -25.21 32.64 5.75
CA LEU A 250 -25.48 31.55 6.67
C LEU A 250 -26.28 32.04 7.88
N PRO A 251 -27.09 31.16 8.53
CA PRO A 251 -27.74 31.48 9.79
C PRO A 251 -26.73 31.90 10.88
N ARG A 252 -27.20 32.62 11.91
CA ARG A 252 -26.35 32.99 13.06
C ARG A 252 -25.87 31.78 13.86
N ASN A 253 -26.67 30.72 13.88
CA ASN A 253 -26.34 29.46 14.52
C ASN A 253 -26.27 28.39 13.43
N ILE A 254 -25.09 27.82 13.23
CA ILE A 254 -24.84 26.72 12.30
C ILE A 254 -24.54 25.41 13.04
N GLY A 255 -24.91 25.30 14.32
CA GLY A 255 -24.80 24.08 15.11
C GLY A 255 -23.36 23.54 15.19
N LYS A 256 -23.19 22.24 14.90
CA LYS A 256 -21.89 21.54 14.98
C LYS A 256 -20.78 22.18 14.13
N TYR A 257 -21.14 22.92 13.08
CA TYR A 257 -20.20 23.55 12.15
C TYR A 257 -19.57 24.86 12.68
N ASP A 258 -19.87 25.27 13.92
CA ASP A 258 -19.20 26.40 14.62
C ASP A 258 -18.60 25.96 15.98
N GLN A 259 -18.77 24.70 16.38
CA GLN A 259 -18.49 24.24 17.75
C GLN A 259 -17.12 23.57 17.91
N GLY A 260 -16.65 22.84 16.89
CA GLY A 260 -15.36 22.14 16.93
C GLY A 260 -14.49 22.47 15.73
N SER A 261 -13.16 22.54 15.92
CA SER A 261 -12.20 22.93 14.88
C SER A 261 -12.29 22.05 13.63
N THR A 262 -12.24 20.73 13.77
CA THR A 262 -12.25 19.79 12.63
C THR A 262 -13.51 19.93 11.77
N ILE A 263 -14.69 19.71 12.35
CA ILE A 263 -15.96 19.77 11.60
C ILE A 263 -16.17 21.15 10.95
N SER A 264 -15.79 22.22 11.64
CA SER A 264 -15.93 23.58 11.12
C SER A 264 -14.99 23.83 9.93
N GLN A 265 -13.74 23.37 10.01
CA GLN A 265 -12.78 23.50 8.91
C GLN A 265 -13.21 22.68 7.69
N PHE A 266 -13.70 21.45 7.90
CA PHE A 266 -14.21 20.62 6.81
C PHE A 266 -15.46 21.23 6.16
N ALA A 267 -16.36 21.84 6.93
CA ALA A 267 -17.52 22.53 6.38
C ALA A 267 -17.13 23.74 5.53
N LEU A 268 -16.23 24.56 6.04
CA LEU A 268 -15.68 25.70 5.31
C LEU A 268 -15.00 25.24 4.01
N ASN A 269 -14.08 24.28 4.09
CA ASN A 269 -13.34 23.79 2.93
C ASN A 269 -14.24 23.07 1.92
N SER A 270 -15.27 22.34 2.37
CA SER A 270 -16.25 21.71 1.48
C SER A 270 -17.01 22.75 0.66
N LEU A 271 -17.41 23.88 1.27
CA LEU A 271 -18.06 25.00 0.58
C LEU A 271 -17.11 25.70 -0.39
N VAL A 272 -15.90 26.04 0.06
CA VAL A 272 -14.91 26.77 -0.74
C VAL A 272 -14.48 25.95 -1.95
N ASN A 273 -14.02 24.71 -1.75
CA ASN A 273 -13.51 23.87 -2.82
C ASN A 273 -14.59 23.50 -3.82
N THR A 274 -15.81 23.16 -3.36
CA THR A 274 -16.93 22.85 -4.26
C THR A 274 -17.29 24.05 -5.14
N LEU A 275 -17.49 25.22 -4.55
CA LEU A 275 -17.98 26.38 -5.29
C LEU A 275 -16.92 26.97 -6.23
N THR A 276 -15.65 26.91 -5.87
CA THR A 276 -14.55 27.39 -6.72
C THR A 276 -14.22 26.46 -7.89
N THR A 277 -14.82 25.26 -7.96
CA THR A 277 -14.82 24.45 -9.19
C THR A 277 -15.79 24.95 -10.26
N LEU A 278 -16.76 25.79 -9.88
CA LEU A 278 -17.81 26.23 -10.78
C LEU A 278 -17.31 27.39 -11.65
N GLY A 279 -17.49 27.27 -12.96
CA GLY A 279 -17.21 28.36 -13.90
C GLY A 279 -17.92 29.65 -13.48
N GLY A 280 -17.15 30.73 -13.32
CA GLY A 280 -17.67 32.04 -12.90
C GLY A 280 -17.63 32.29 -11.39
N VAL A 281 -17.07 31.38 -10.59
CA VAL A 281 -16.81 31.57 -9.15
C VAL A 281 -15.34 31.33 -8.86
N ASP A 282 -14.60 32.40 -8.59
CA ASP A 282 -13.18 32.35 -8.25
C ASP A 282 -13.00 32.41 -6.72
N ARG A 283 -13.97 32.99 -6.00
CA ARG A 283 -13.88 33.27 -4.55
C ARG A 283 -15.19 33.01 -3.81
N VAL A 284 -15.10 32.73 -2.52
CA VAL A 284 -16.24 32.47 -1.63
C VAL A 284 -16.18 33.39 -0.41
N LYS A 285 -17.26 34.11 -0.13
CA LYS A 285 -17.37 35.04 1.00
C LYS A 285 -18.52 34.61 1.91
N PHE A 286 -18.26 34.54 3.21
CA PHE A 286 -19.26 34.16 4.21
C PHE A 286 -19.85 35.39 4.93
N LEU A 287 -21.14 35.32 5.21
CA LEU A 287 -21.90 36.28 6.01
C LEU A 287 -22.68 35.53 7.08
N LYS A 288 -22.78 36.12 8.28
CA LYS A 288 -23.48 35.55 9.45
C LYS A 288 -24.75 36.35 9.71
N GLY A 289 -25.92 35.79 9.38
CA GLY A 289 -27.21 36.45 9.55
C GLY A 289 -27.31 37.79 8.82
N GLY A 290 -26.77 37.85 7.60
CA GLY A 290 -26.76 39.02 6.72
C GLY A 290 -25.66 40.04 6.97
N LYS A 291 -24.77 39.80 7.95
CA LYS A 291 -23.69 40.73 8.30
C LYS A 291 -22.33 40.12 8.02
N GLU A 292 -21.39 40.98 7.62
CA GLU A 292 -19.97 40.64 7.65
C GLU A 292 -19.50 40.50 9.10
N VAL A 293 -18.65 39.51 9.34
CA VAL A 293 -18.06 39.21 10.65
C VAL A 293 -16.57 38.94 10.45
N GLU A 294 -15.78 39.18 11.50
CA GLU A 294 -14.35 38.89 11.47
C GLU A 294 -14.08 37.39 11.52
N THR A 295 -14.79 36.68 12.40
CA THR A 295 -14.62 35.24 12.60
C THR A 295 -15.93 34.47 12.51
N PHE A 296 -15.84 33.24 12.03
CA PHE A 296 -16.91 32.24 11.98
C PHE A 296 -16.30 30.83 11.86
N PHE A 297 -17.10 29.76 11.81
CA PHE A 297 -16.59 28.38 11.71
C PHE A 297 -15.53 28.08 12.78
N HIS A 298 -15.90 28.18 14.05
CA HIS A 298 -15.00 27.94 15.18
C HIS A 298 -13.79 28.89 15.20
N GLY A 299 -14.05 30.20 15.09
CA GLY A 299 -13.02 31.23 15.24
C GLY A 299 -12.16 31.49 14.00
N THR A 300 -12.38 30.76 12.89
CA THR A 300 -11.70 31.01 11.61
C THR A 300 -11.98 32.43 11.10
N TYR A 301 -10.94 33.12 10.65
CA TYR A 301 -11.06 34.46 10.07
C TYR A 301 -11.76 34.41 8.71
N VAL A 302 -12.92 35.06 8.58
CA VAL A 302 -13.78 35.05 7.38
C VAL A 302 -14.06 36.45 6.81
N ARG A 303 -13.32 37.47 7.27
CA ARG A 303 -13.47 38.84 6.80
C ARG A 303 -13.04 39.02 5.35
N GLU A 304 -12.09 38.23 4.86
CA GLU A 304 -11.75 38.23 3.45
C GLU A 304 -12.41 37.05 2.71
N PRO A 305 -12.68 37.17 1.39
CA PRO A 305 -13.11 36.04 0.58
C PRO A 305 -12.01 34.96 0.52
N PHE A 306 -12.42 33.70 0.56
CA PHE A 306 -11.56 32.54 0.33
C PHE A 306 -11.40 32.31 -1.18
N GLU A 307 -10.20 31.94 -1.61
CA GLU A 307 -9.90 31.60 -2.99
C GLU A 307 -9.63 30.11 -3.14
N ARG A 308 -9.57 29.63 -4.39
CA ARG A 308 -9.17 28.25 -4.68
C ARG A 308 -7.70 28.05 -4.31
N ASN A 309 -7.39 26.96 -3.61
CA ASN A 309 -6.01 26.55 -3.43
C ASN A 309 -5.46 25.94 -4.74
N ASN A 310 -4.50 26.64 -5.35
CA ASN A 310 -3.82 26.25 -6.59
C ASN A 310 -2.44 25.61 -6.36
N ASN A 311 -2.08 25.29 -5.12
CA ASN A 311 -0.85 24.56 -4.85
C ASN A 311 -0.88 23.19 -5.56
N PRO A 312 0.29 22.71 -6.01
CA PRO A 312 0.44 21.33 -6.47
C PRO A 312 -0.09 20.34 -5.44
N LYS A 313 -0.63 19.23 -5.93
CA LYS A 313 -1.28 18.19 -5.15
C LYS A 313 -0.77 16.82 -5.57
N VAL A 314 -0.57 15.95 -4.60
CA VAL A 314 -0.31 14.52 -4.78
C VAL A 314 -1.64 13.79 -4.64
N PHE A 315 -2.01 12.95 -5.61
CA PHE A 315 -3.23 12.16 -5.55
C PHE A 315 -2.92 10.72 -5.10
N LEU A 316 -3.20 10.40 -3.84
CA LEU A 316 -2.98 9.04 -3.29
C LEU A 316 -4.28 8.23 -3.24
N GLY A 317 -4.18 6.91 -3.16
CA GLY A 317 -5.35 6.04 -3.06
C GLY A 317 -5.89 5.99 -1.63
N LEU A 318 -7.19 6.13 -1.42
CA LEU A 318 -7.87 5.81 -0.17
C LEU A 318 -8.67 4.54 -0.37
N ASP A 319 -8.39 3.54 0.45
CA ASP A 319 -9.17 2.31 0.54
C ASP A 319 -10.28 2.49 1.58
N THR A 320 -11.53 2.45 1.12
CA THR A 320 -12.69 2.72 1.98
C THR A 320 -13.32 1.43 2.47
N SER A 321 -14.05 1.51 3.58
CA SER A 321 -14.80 0.39 4.17
C SER A 321 -15.86 -0.23 3.24
N THR A 322 -16.15 0.41 2.11
CA THR A 322 -17.12 -0.04 1.10
C THR A 322 -16.49 -0.75 -0.09
N GLU A 323 -15.25 -1.21 0.06
CA GLU A 323 -14.46 -1.86 -0.99
C GLU A 323 -14.27 -0.96 -2.23
N ARG A 324 -14.15 0.35 -1.99
CA ARG A 324 -13.96 1.36 -3.04
C ARG A 324 -12.66 2.10 -2.84
N LEU A 325 -11.85 2.12 -3.89
CA LEU A 325 -10.66 2.97 -4.00
C LEU A 325 -11.02 4.35 -4.54
N LEU A 326 -10.61 5.40 -3.83
CA LEU A 326 -10.79 6.81 -4.22
C LEU A 326 -9.44 7.51 -4.30
N LEU A 327 -9.31 8.55 -5.13
CA LEU A 327 -8.12 9.40 -5.15
C LEU A 327 -8.29 10.59 -4.20
N VAL A 328 -7.34 10.76 -3.29
CA VAL A 328 -7.29 11.84 -2.30
C VAL A 328 -6.24 12.87 -2.72
N PRO A 329 -6.61 14.14 -2.93
CA PRO A 329 -5.63 15.20 -3.13
C PRO A 329 -4.99 15.61 -1.81
N ILE A 330 -3.66 15.61 -1.76
CA ILE A 330 -2.86 16.14 -0.65
C ILE A 330 -2.06 17.31 -1.17
N GLU A 331 -2.21 18.47 -0.54
CA GLU A 331 -1.52 19.68 -0.94
C GLU A 331 -0.03 19.60 -0.60
N LEU A 332 0.83 19.99 -1.54
CA LEU A 332 2.23 20.29 -1.25
C LEU A 332 2.32 21.73 -0.71
N HIS A 333 2.96 21.87 0.45
CA HIS A 333 3.10 23.15 1.17
C HIS A 333 4.31 23.96 0.75
N GLU A 334 5.09 23.47 -0.21
CA GLU A 334 6.25 24.16 -0.73
C GLU A 334 5.85 25.14 -1.83
N ASN A 335 5.85 26.42 -1.48
CA ASN A 335 5.62 27.50 -2.42
C ASN A 335 6.92 27.78 -3.19
N ASN A 336 6.82 28.02 -4.51
CA ASN A 336 7.93 28.39 -5.40
C ASN A 336 9.04 27.34 -5.57
N ILE A 337 8.69 26.06 -5.61
CA ILE A 337 9.62 25.03 -6.09
C ILE A 337 9.79 25.17 -7.61
N ASP A 338 11.03 25.15 -8.09
CA ASP A 338 11.30 25.05 -9.52
C ASP A 338 10.72 23.74 -10.07
N ILE A 339 10.22 23.75 -11.30
CA ILE A 339 9.60 22.55 -11.89
C ILE A 339 10.57 21.35 -11.87
N ASN A 340 11.88 21.60 -11.92
CA ASN A 340 12.90 20.56 -11.90
C ASN A 340 12.99 19.81 -10.57
N ASP A 341 12.63 20.45 -9.46
CA ASP A 341 12.57 19.82 -8.14
C ASP A 341 11.15 19.31 -7.83
N LEU A 342 10.13 20.04 -8.29
CA LEU A 342 8.72 19.70 -8.05
C LEU A 342 8.31 18.38 -8.71
N VAL A 343 8.74 18.14 -9.97
CA VAL A 343 8.34 16.93 -10.71
C VAL A 343 8.90 15.66 -10.06
N PRO A 344 10.21 15.54 -9.75
CA PRO A 344 10.73 14.42 -8.99
C PRO A 344 10.07 14.26 -7.61
N THR A 345 9.80 15.37 -6.92
CA THR A 345 9.14 15.34 -5.60
C THR A 345 7.74 14.75 -5.69
N LEU A 346 6.89 15.23 -6.60
CA LEU A 346 5.56 14.69 -6.86
C LEU A 346 5.62 13.19 -7.21
N PHE A 347 6.52 12.81 -8.11
CA PHE A 347 6.68 11.42 -8.51
C PHE A 347 7.07 10.53 -7.32
N ASN A 348 8.03 10.97 -6.50
CA ASN A 348 8.46 10.24 -5.32
C ASN A 348 7.35 10.15 -4.25
N SER A 349 6.56 11.21 -4.07
CA SER A 349 5.39 11.20 -3.18
C SER A 349 4.34 10.18 -3.63
N LEU A 350 4.09 10.05 -4.93
CA LEU A 350 3.18 9.05 -5.48
C LEU A 350 3.65 7.61 -5.27
N LYS A 351 4.97 7.41 -5.19
CA LYS A 351 5.64 6.12 -4.97
C LYS A 351 5.72 5.73 -3.49
N THR A 352 5.90 6.71 -2.61
CA THR A 352 6.15 6.48 -1.17
C THR A 352 4.96 6.75 -0.28
N GLY A 353 3.98 7.54 -0.73
CA GLY A 353 2.90 8.04 0.12
C GLY A 353 3.34 9.11 1.13
N ILE A 354 4.56 9.67 0.96
CA ILE A 354 5.10 10.73 1.81
C ILE A 354 4.87 12.08 1.12
N VAL A 355 4.22 13.02 1.81
CA VAL A 355 3.94 14.37 1.32
C VAL A 355 4.25 15.37 2.43
N ASN A 356 5.00 16.44 2.14
CA ASN A 356 5.46 17.41 3.15
C ASN A 356 6.14 16.75 4.38
N ASP A 357 7.03 15.79 4.12
CA ASP A 357 7.72 14.99 5.16
C ASP A 357 6.80 14.13 6.06
N ILE A 358 5.51 14.04 5.73
CA ILE A 358 4.53 13.24 6.47
C ILE A 358 4.18 11.99 5.66
N HIS A 359 4.37 10.83 6.28
CA HIS A 359 3.89 9.57 5.71
C HIS A 359 2.40 9.39 6.00
N HIS A 360 1.58 9.45 4.95
CA HIS A 360 0.13 9.26 5.03
C HIS A 360 -0.23 7.77 5.08
N LYS A 361 -0.03 7.14 6.25
CA LYS A 361 -0.18 5.68 6.45
C LYS A 361 -1.55 5.10 6.08
N ASN A 362 -2.60 5.92 6.10
CA ASN A 362 -3.96 5.52 5.73
C ASN A 362 -4.23 5.63 4.22
N LEU A 363 -3.24 6.07 3.44
CA LEU A 363 -3.33 6.23 1.99
C LEU A 363 -2.33 5.32 1.30
N LEU A 364 -2.74 4.80 0.16
CA LEU A 364 -1.98 3.92 -0.71
C LEU A 364 -1.15 4.76 -1.68
N ALA A 365 0.16 4.47 -1.73
CA ALA A 365 0.99 4.85 -2.87
C ALA A 365 0.40 4.27 -4.16
N THR A 366 0.36 5.10 -5.20
CA THR A 366 -0.32 4.78 -6.47
C THR A 366 0.66 4.39 -7.57
N ILE A 367 1.95 4.58 -7.35
CA ILE A 367 3.03 4.13 -8.23
C ILE A 367 3.82 3.04 -7.49
N PRO A 368 3.98 1.84 -8.08
CA PRO A 368 4.81 0.79 -7.49
C PRO A 368 6.27 1.19 -7.36
N ASN A 369 6.97 0.62 -6.38
CA ASN A 369 8.36 0.95 -6.10
C ASN A 369 9.33 0.69 -7.27
N ASN A 370 8.98 -0.20 -8.18
CA ASN A 370 9.80 -0.56 -9.32
C ASN A 370 9.60 0.35 -10.54
N VAL A 371 8.55 1.16 -10.56
CA VAL A 371 8.38 2.19 -11.59
C VAL A 371 9.29 3.37 -11.25
N GLU A 372 10.03 3.83 -12.25
CA GLU A 372 11.03 4.88 -12.11
C GLU A 372 10.79 5.99 -13.13
N LEU A 373 11.00 7.23 -12.69
CA LEU A 373 11.10 8.39 -13.57
C LEU A 373 12.55 8.52 -14.03
N LEU A 374 12.81 8.16 -15.29
CA LEU A 374 14.15 8.20 -15.89
C LEU A 374 14.56 9.63 -16.23
N SER A 375 13.63 10.39 -16.79
CA SER A 375 13.80 11.81 -17.11
C SER A 375 12.44 12.49 -17.27
N PHE A 376 12.41 13.81 -17.29
CA PHE A 376 11.25 14.58 -17.72
C PHE A 376 11.70 15.79 -18.54
N GLU A 377 10.79 16.27 -19.38
CA GLU A 377 10.97 17.50 -20.15
C GLU A 377 9.70 18.34 -20.04
N TYR A 378 9.86 19.64 -19.84
CA TYR A 378 8.75 20.58 -19.82
C TYR A 378 8.92 21.61 -20.94
N ASP A 379 7.97 21.62 -21.87
CA ASP A 379 7.92 22.59 -22.97
C ASP A 379 6.47 22.92 -23.32
N ASN A 380 6.19 24.20 -23.61
CA ASN A 380 4.88 24.67 -24.08
C ASN A 380 3.68 24.15 -23.26
N ASN A 381 3.77 24.20 -21.93
CA ASN A 381 2.76 23.72 -20.97
C ASN A 381 2.47 22.20 -21.07
N ASN A 382 3.35 21.44 -21.72
CA ASN A 382 3.32 19.98 -21.79
C ASN A 382 4.50 19.40 -21.01
N LEU A 383 4.20 18.55 -20.03
CA LEU A 383 5.19 17.79 -19.27
C LEU A 383 5.31 16.39 -19.86
N THR A 384 6.48 16.05 -20.40
CA THR A 384 6.80 14.70 -20.86
C THR A 384 7.50 13.95 -19.74
N LEU A 385 6.92 12.82 -19.32
CA LEU A 385 7.50 11.92 -18.33
C LEU A 385 8.06 10.69 -19.04
N ASN A 386 9.36 10.43 -18.88
CA ASN A 386 10.01 9.23 -19.37
C ASN A 386 10.13 8.22 -18.23
N LEU A 387 9.36 7.12 -18.32
CA LEU A 387 9.31 6.09 -17.30
C LEU A 387 10.02 4.82 -17.77
N ASN A 388 10.46 3.97 -16.85
CA ASN A 388 11.00 2.67 -17.20
C ASN A 388 9.92 1.68 -17.65
N ASN A 389 10.32 0.58 -18.32
CA ASN A 389 9.40 -0.47 -18.81
C ASN A 389 8.48 -1.07 -17.74
N ASP A 390 8.87 -1.02 -16.46
CA ASP A 390 8.08 -1.53 -15.34
C ASP A 390 6.70 -0.86 -15.22
N PHE A 391 6.54 0.37 -15.73
CA PHE A 391 5.24 1.05 -15.82
C PHE A 391 4.19 0.22 -16.59
N LEU A 392 4.58 -0.44 -17.69
CA LEU A 392 3.65 -1.18 -18.55
C LEU A 392 3.12 -2.45 -17.88
N ASN A 393 3.90 -3.04 -16.97
CA ASN A 393 3.56 -4.27 -16.25
C ASN A 393 3.06 -4.02 -14.83
N ALA A 394 3.01 -2.75 -14.41
CA ALA A 394 2.55 -2.35 -13.09
C ALA A 394 1.17 -2.96 -12.77
N TYR A 395 1.02 -3.49 -11.56
CA TYR A 395 -0.24 -4.04 -11.04
C TYR A 395 -0.79 -5.27 -11.80
N GLY A 396 0.00 -5.89 -12.69
CA GLY A 396 -0.34 -7.14 -13.35
C GLY A 396 -1.70 -7.10 -14.07
N LYS A 397 -2.65 -7.92 -13.63
CA LYS A 397 -3.99 -8.04 -14.25
C LYS A 397 -5.03 -7.06 -13.72
N ARG A 398 -4.70 -6.24 -12.72
CA ARG A 398 -5.62 -5.26 -12.09
C ARG A 398 -5.72 -3.99 -12.92
N SER A 399 -6.45 -4.09 -14.02
CA SER A 399 -6.74 -2.96 -14.92
C SER A 399 -7.35 -1.74 -14.21
N ASP A 400 -8.16 -1.95 -13.18
CA ASP A 400 -8.72 -0.86 -12.38
C ASP A 400 -7.63 -0.10 -11.60
N ILE A 401 -6.67 -0.80 -11.00
CA ILE A 401 -5.54 -0.16 -10.29
C ILE A 401 -4.54 0.46 -11.26
N GLN A 402 -4.33 -0.14 -12.44
CA GLN A 402 -3.57 0.51 -13.53
C GLN A 402 -4.19 1.85 -13.92
N SER A 403 -5.52 1.92 -14.08
CA SER A 403 -6.21 3.19 -14.30
C SER A 403 -6.06 4.15 -13.13
N MET A 404 -6.07 3.67 -11.88
CA MET A 404 -5.83 4.52 -10.70
C MET A 404 -4.45 5.16 -10.73
N MET A 405 -3.41 4.39 -11.09
CA MET A 405 -2.04 4.90 -11.25
C MET A 405 -1.98 5.99 -12.32
N LEU A 406 -2.58 5.74 -13.49
CA LEU A 406 -2.59 6.74 -14.57
C LEU A 406 -3.36 8.00 -14.14
N ASP A 407 -4.57 7.86 -13.60
CA ASP A 407 -5.37 9.00 -13.15
C ASP A 407 -4.64 9.79 -12.06
N SER A 408 -4.02 9.10 -11.11
CA SER A 408 -3.19 9.70 -10.05
C SER A 408 -2.05 10.55 -10.63
N ILE A 409 -1.28 10.01 -11.58
CA ILE A 409 -0.22 10.75 -12.30
C ILE A 409 -0.83 11.97 -12.98
N LEU A 410 -1.90 11.78 -13.76
CA LEU A 410 -2.50 12.88 -14.53
C LEU A 410 -3.01 14.00 -13.62
N TYR A 411 -3.77 13.67 -12.57
CA TYR A 411 -4.27 14.68 -11.63
C TYR A 411 -3.15 15.38 -10.86
N SER A 412 -2.12 14.64 -10.44
CA SER A 412 -1.01 15.21 -9.68
C SER A 412 -0.20 16.19 -10.51
N PHE A 413 0.20 15.82 -11.73
CA PHE A 413 0.98 16.71 -12.57
C PHE A 413 0.15 17.85 -13.19
N ASN A 414 -1.14 17.66 -13.50
CA ASN A 414 -2.01 18.76 -13.93
C ASN A 414 -2.41 19.71 -12.80
N SER A 415 -2.11 19.39 -11.54
CA SER A 415 -2.30 20.32 -10.43
C SER A 415 -1.24 21.43 -10.41
N ILE A 416 -0.12 21.24 -11.12
CA ILE A 416 0.92 22.26 -11.30
C ILE A 416 0.33 23.36 -12.20
N PRO A 417 0.26 24.63 -11.74
CA PRO A 417 -0.46 25.69 -12.47
C PRO A 417 -0.06 25.89 -13.93
N GLU A 418 1.19 25.60 -14.28
CA GLU A 418 1.71 25.81 -15.65
C GLU A 418 1.54 24.57 -16.56
N VAL A 419 1.26 23.39 -15.99
CA VAL A 419 1.17 22.11 -16.73
C VAL A 419 -0.26 21.81 -17.16
N ASN A 420 -0.52 21.91 -18.46
CA ASN A 420 -1.84 21.65 -19.05
C ASN A 420 -1.97 20.23 -19.61
N LYS A 421 -0.86 19.65 -20.09
CA LYS A 421 -0.85 18.32 -20.68
C LYS A 421 0.32 17.50 -20.18
N ILE A 422 0.13 16.18 -20.15
CA ILE A 422 1.15 15.21 -19.78
C ILE A 422 1.33 14.22 -20.93
N SER A 423 2.56 14.05 -21.38
CA SER A 423 2.95 12.99 -22.31
C SER A 423 3.72 11.93 -21.54
N ILE A 424 3.48 10.65 -21.84
CA ILE A 424 4.18 9.54 -21.19
C ILE A 424 4.94 8.78 -22.28
N ILE A 425 6.25 8.59 -22.07
CA ILE A 425 7.12 7.76 -22.91
C ILE A 425 7.81 6.72 -22.04
N ILE A 426 8.18 5.58 -22.63
CA ILE A 426 8.77 4.44 -21.92
C ILE A 426 10.14 4.14 -22.51
N ASP A 427 11.18 4.19 -21.69
CA ASP A 427 12.59 4.02 -22.09
C ASP A 427 12.96 4.86 -23.32
N GLY A 428 12.47 6.11 -23.35
CA GLY A 428 12.67 7.06 -24.46
C GLY A 428 11.77 6.82 -25.69
N ASN A 429 10.93 5.79 -25.70
CA ASN A 429 10.06 5.44 -26.83
C ASN A 429 8.61 5.84 -26.58
N LYS A 430 7.92 6.29 -27.64
CA LYS A 430 6.47 6.51 -27.58
C LYS A 430 5.73 5.17 -27.55
N ILE A 431 4.70 5.10 -26.73
CA ILE A 431 3.81 3.94 -26.62
C ILE A 431 2.40 4.38 -27.02
N ASP A 432 1.69 3.50 -27.74
CA ASP A 432 0.36 3.85 -28.25
C ASP A 432 -0.71 3.79 -27.18
N SER A 433 -0.66 2.80 -26.29
CA SER A 433 -1.72 2.59 -25.30
C SER A 433 -1.24 1.99 -24.00
N PHE A 434 -1.93 2.32 -22.91
CA PHE A 434 -1.79 1.68 -21.60
C PHE A 434 -3.19 1.35 -21.07
N ASN A 435 -3.44 0.08 -20.74
CA ASN A 435 -4.75 -0.39 -20.26
C ASN A 435 -5.95 0.06 -21.14
N ASN A 436 -5.83 -0.11 -22.46
CA ASN A 436 -6.80 0.33 -23.48
C ASN A 436 -7.05 1.85 -23.55
N ILE A 437 -6.24 2.66 -22.86
CA ILE A 437 -6.24 4.11 -22.97
C ILE A 437 -5.16 4.51 -23.98
N ASP A 438 -5.54 5.27 -25.01
CA ASP A 438 -4.60 5.86 -25.97
C ASP A 438 -3.72 6.88 -25.23
N ILE A 439 -2.42 6.56 -25.09
CA ILE A 439 -1.40 7.44 -24.49
C ILE A 439 -0.41 7.96 -25.53
N SER A 440 -0.66 7.72 -26.83
CA SER A 440 0.18 8.21 -27.94
C SER A 440 0.21 9.73 -28.05
N LYS A 441 -0.76 10.40 -27.41
CA LYS A 441 -0.96 11.85 -27.44
C LYS A 441 -0.89 12.43 -26.04
N PRO A 442 -0.52 13.72 -25.92
CA PRO A 442 -0.58 14.42 -24.65
C PRO A 442 -1.99 14.36 -24.04
N LEU A 443 -2.04 13.93 -22.77
CA LEU A 443 -3.25 13.74 -21.98
C LEU A 443 -3.46 14.91 -21.03
N SER A 444 -4.70 15.10 -20.59
CA SER A 444 -5.02 15.93 -19.43
C SER A 444 -5.82 15.09 -18.44
N ALA A 445 -5.73 15.43 -17.17
CA ALA A 445 -6.51 14.86 -16.11
C ALA A 445 -8.00 14.83 -16.49
N PRO A 446 -8.68 13.69 -16.34
CA PRO A 446 -10.09 13.60 -16.69
C PRO A 446 -10.95 14.61 -15.92
N LYS A 447 -12.08 15.01 -16.49
CA LYS A 447 -12.94 16.04 -15.87
C LYS A 447 -13.60 15.59 -14.57
N TYR A 448 -13.87 14.29 -14.42
CA TYR A 448 -14.71 13.75 -13.37
C TYR A 448 -13.98 12.65 -12.58
N ILE A 449 -13.50 13.00 -11.40
CA ILE A 449 -12.80 12.12 -10.45
C ILE A 449 -13.77 11.51 -9.43
N ASN A 450 -13.44 10.36 -8.85
CA ASN A 450 -14.18 9.70 -7.77
C ASN A 450 -15.69 9.67 -8.04
N VAL A 451 -16.06 9.13 -9.20
CA VAL A 451 -17.42 9.18 -9.70
C VAL A 451 -18.36 8.37 -8.80
N GLU A 452 -19.45 8.99 -8.36
CA GLU A 452 -20.53 8.28 -7.69
C GLU A 452 -21.22 7.32 -8.66
N GLN A 453 -21.39 6.07 -8.23
CA GLN A 453 -22.28 5.14 -8.89
C GLN A 453 -23.65 5.23 -8.24
N TYR A 454 -24.68 5.44 -9.05
CA TYR A 454 -26.03 5.17 -8.63
C TYR A 454 -26.24 3.67 -8.69
N ASN A 455 -26.44 3.02 -7.55
CA ASN A 455 -27.06 1.71 -7.56
C ASN A 455 -28.44 1.89 -8.19
N LYS A 456 -28.73 1.11 -9.23
CA LYS A 456 -30.04 1.13 -9.89
C LYS A 456 -31.16 0.57 -9.02
N ASP A 457 -30.85 0.11 -7.81
CA ASP A 457 -31.75 -0.61 -6.92
C ASP A 457 -31.79 0.03 -5.53
N ILE A 458 -32.48 1.17 -5.39
CA ILE A 458 -33.17 1.60 -4.16
C ILE A 458 -34.49 2.25 -4.55
#